data_AF-A0A970BXW2-F1
#
_entry.id   AF-A0A970BXW2-F1
#
_cell.length_a   1.000
_cell.length_b   1.000
_cell.length_c   1.000
_cell.angle_alpha   90.00
_cell.angle_beta   90.00
_cell.angle_gamma   90.00
#
_symmetry.space_group_name_H-M   'P 1'
#
loop_
_entity.id
_entity.type
_entity.pdbx_description
1 polymer ?
#
loop_
_entity_poly.entity_id
_entity_poly.type
_entity_poly.pdbx_seq_one_letter_code
_entity_poly.pdbx_strand_id
1 'polypeptide(L)'
;MGTGDPAGMHMAHLLASSMGGIRAAGDLVARMQLSKKMRIDEAKKYVADKLHVTPLDLSDPHTMRLLREELDIGTITGVPGVAKGIAAKARIAQLLDIEINCVEQFKKKTGLHW
;
A
#
# COMPACT_ATOMS: atom_id res chain seq x y z
N MET A 1 12.22 1.20 1.91
CA MET A 1 11.41 1.11 0.67
C MET A 1 10.83 2.48 0.30
N GLY A 2 11.58 3.32 -0.41
CA GLY A 2 11.26 4.76 -0.53
C GLY A 2 11.76 5.45 -1.78
N THR A 3 11.69 4.82 -2.95
CA THR A 3 11.96 5.50 -4.22
C THR A 3 10.70 6.16 -4.78
N GLY A 4 10.90 7.28 -5.48
CA GLY A 4 9.85 8.15 -6.02
C GLY A 4 9.19 7.66 -7.29
N ASP A 5 9.59 6.50 -7.82
CA ASP A 5 9.02 5.93 -9.04
C ASP A 5 7.91 4.90 -8.72
N PRO A 6 6.65 5.17 -9.10
CA PRO A 6 5.54 4.23 -8.97
C PRO A 6 5.74 2.94 -9.78
N ALA A 7 6.44 2.99 -10.93
CA ALA A 7 6.55 1.85 -11.84
C ALA A 7 7.54 0.78 -11.33
N GLY A 8 8.74 1.20 -10.90
CA GLY A 8 9.75 0.29 -10.35
C GLY A 8 9.31 -0.39 -9.05
N MET A 9 8.58 0.32 -8.19
CA MET A 9 8.05 -0.27 -6.95
C MET A 9 6.85 -1.19 -7.19
N HIS A 10 6.02 -0.87 -8.20
CA HIS A 10 4.95 -1.76 -8.62
C HIS A 10 5.48 -3.14 -9.04
N MET A 11 6.53 -3.20 -9.85
CA MET A 11 7.11 -4.46 -10.33
C MET A 11 7.69 -5.31 -9.19
N ALA A 12 8.41 -4.70 -8.25
CA ALA A 12 8.96 -5.43 -7.10
C ALA A 12 7.84 -5.98 -6.19
N HIS A 13 6.78 -5.21 -5.95
CA HIS A 13 5.62 -5.67 -5.17
C HIS A 13 4.77 -6.70 -5.89
N LEU A 14 4.61 -6.57 -7.22
CA LEU A 14 3.92 -7.51 -8.09
C LEU A 14 4.60 -8.89 -8.05
N LEU A 15 5.92 -8.91 -8.20
CA LEU A 15 6.72 -10.15 -8.24
C LEU A 15 6.89 -10.79 -6.85
N ALA A 16 7.03 -9.99 -5.79
CA ALA A 16 7.30 -10.52 -4.45
C ALA A 16 6.06 -11.12 -3.75
N SER A 17 4.86 -10.66 -4.07
CA SER A 17 3.61 -11.09 -3.40
C SER A 17 2.73 -12.02 -4.22
N SER A 18 2.96 -12.13 -5.55
CA SER A 18 2.11 -12.87 -6.49
C SER A 18 0.62 -12.44 -6.48
N MET A 19 0.31 -11.23 -6.02
CA MET A 19 -1.05 -10.72 -5.79
C MET A 19 -1.33 -9.40 -6.52
N GLY A 20 -0.90 -9.26 -7.78
CA GLY A 20 -1.30 -8.12 -8.62
C GLY A 20 -0.69 -6.75 -8.24
N GLY A 21 0.16 -6.64 -7.21
CA GLY A 21 0.81 -5.38 -6.85
C GLY A 21 -0.21 -4.29 -6.45
N ILE A 22 -0.08 -3.08 -7.01
CA ILE A 22 -1.02 -1.96 -6.77
C ILE A 22 -2.36 -2.16 -7.48
N ARG A 23 -2.42 -3.06 -8.48
CA ARG A 23 -3.68 -3.40 -9.16
C ARG A 23 -4.65 -4.14 -8.24
N ALA A 24 -4.12 -4.88 -7.25
CA ALA A 24 -4.89 -5.49 -6.17
C ALA A 24 -4.31 -5.06 -4.81
N ALA A 25 -4.06 -5.96 -3.85
CA ALA A 25 -3.46 -5.62 -2.55
C ALA A 25 -2.02 -6.14 -2.34
N GLY A 26 -1.35 -6.61 -3.39
CA GLY A 26 -0.02 -7.20 -3.29
C GLY A 26 1.06 -6.27 -2.71
N ASP A 27 0.99 -4.96 -2.99
CA ASP A 27 1.95 -4.02 -2.39
C ASP A 27 1.72 -3.83 -0.88
N LEU A 28 0.47 -3.83 -0.43
CA LEU A 28 0.13 -3.73 1.00
C LEU A 28 0.64 -4.96 1.76
N VAL A 29 0.41 -6.17 1.22
CA VAL A 29 0.91 -7.44 1.80
C VAL A 29 2.43 -7.46 1.85
N ALA A 30 3.09 -7.10 0.75
CA ALA A 30 4.54 -7.06 0.70
C ALA A 30 5.15 -6.04 1.69
N ARG A 31 4.48 -4.90 1.94
CA ARG A 31 4.90 -3.96 2.99
C ARG A 31 4.85 -4.61 4.38
N MET A 32 3.85 -5.41 4.68
CA MET A 32 3.75 -6.12 5.96
C MET A 32 4.85 -7.16 6.10
N GLN A 33 5.16 -7.90 5.04
CA GLN A 33 6.27 -8.86 5.04
C GLN A 33 7.62 -8.17 5.27
N LEU A 34 7.86 -7.01 4.65
CA LEU A 34 9.16 -6.31 4.73
C LEU A 34 9.31 -5.49 6.01
N SER A 35 8.28 -4.73 6.41
CA SER A 35 8.36 -3.81 7.54
C SER A 35 8.15 -4.50 8.89
N LYS A 36 7.29 -5.53 8.94
CA LYS A 36 6.96 -6.24 10.18
C LYS A 36 7.49 -7.68 10.22
N LYS A 37 8.20 -8.13 9.17
CA LYS A 37 8.74 -9.51 9.05
C LYS A 37 7.67 -10.60 9.16
N MET A 38 6.43 -10.28 8.80
CA MET A 38 5.32 -11.23 8.84
C MET A 38 5.49 -12.34 7.79
N ARG A 39 5.03 -13.54 8.13
CA ARG A 39 4.89 -14.62 7.14
C ARG A 39 3.74 -14.27 6.17
N ILE A 40 3.73 -14.88 4.98
CA ILE A 40 2.75 -14.53 3.93
C ILE A 40 1.30 -14.66 4.40
N ASP A 41 0.95 -15.71 5.14
CA ASP A 41 -0.44 -15.93 5.60
C ASP A 41 -0.86 -14.91 6.66
N GLU A 42 0.06 -14.56 7.56
CA GLU A 42 -0.14 -13.52 8.57
C GLU A 42 -0.29 -12.14 7.92
N ALA A 43 0.58 -11.82 6.95
CA ALA A 43 0.53 -10.55 6.22
C ALA A 43 -0.78 -10.41 5.43
N LYS A 44 -1.24 -11.47 4.76
CA LYS A 44 -2.54 -11.50 4.06
C LYS A 44 -3.68 -11.30 5.05
N LYS A 45 -3.70 -12.03 6.16
CA LYS A 45 -4.74 -11.90 7.18
C LYS A 45 -4.78 -10.48 7.75
N TYR A 46 -3.63 -9.92 8.12
CA TYR A 46 -3.54 -8.56 8.64
C TYR A 46 -4.10 -7.52 7.66
N VAL A 47 -3.71 -7.60 6.38
CA VAL A 47 -4.21 -6.66 5.36
C VAL A 47 -5.70 -6.85 5.10
N ALA A 48 -6.18 -8.09 5.06
CA ALA A 48 -7.61 -8.39 4.90
C ALA A 48 -8.44 -7.82 6.06
N ASP A 49 -7.96 -8.00 7.29
CA ASP A 49 -8.61 -7.47 8.49
C ASP A 49 -8.66 -5.93 8.47
N LYS A 50 -7.57 -5.27 8.03
CA LYS A 50 -7.50 -3.80 7.88
C LYS A 50 -8.42 -3.25 6.79
N LEU A 51 -8.70 -4.04 5.75
CA LEU A 51 -9.55 -3.66 4.63
C LEU A 51 -11.00 -4.15 4.79
N HIS A 52 -11.31 -4.87 5.86
CA HIS A 52 -12.62 -5.49 6.11
C HIS A 52 -13.10 -6.42 4.97
N VAL A 53 -12.18 -7.20 4.41
CA VAL A 53 -12.44 -8.19 3.34
C VAL A 53 -11.86 -9.55 3.70
N THR A 54 -12.07 -10.57 2.85
CA THR A 54 -11.41 -11.86 3.03
C THR A 54 -10.00 -11.86 2.42
N PRO A 55 -9.09 -12.76 2.85
CA PRO A 55 -7.79 -12.91 2.22
C PRO A 55 -7.83 -13.26 0.72
N LEU A 56 -8.93 -13.85 0.25
CA LEU A 56 -9.11 -14.17 -1.17
C LEU A 56 -9.36 -12.90 -2.00
N ASP A 57 -10.16 -11.99 -1.48
CA ASP A 57 -10.53 -10.73 -2.13
C ASP A 57 -9.32 -9.83 -2.40
N LEU A 58 -8.25 -9.98 -1.61
CA LEU A 58 -6.99 -9.23 -1.78
C LEU A 58 -6.33 -9.41 -3.16
N SER A 59 -6.69 -10.47 -3.88
CA SER A 59 -6.19 -10.74 -5.23
C SER A 59 -7.13 -10.28 -6.33
N ASP A 60 -8.37 -9.85 -6.00
CA ASP A 60 -9.34 -9.35 -6.97
C ASP A 60 -9.10 -7.86 -7.29
N PRO A 61 -8.66 -7.52 -8.52
CA PRO A 61 -8.44 -6.14 -8.92
C PRO A 61 -9.69 -5.26 -8.89
N HIS A 62 -10.88 -5.82 -9.10
CA HIS A 62 -12.10 -5.03 -9.17
C HIS A 62 -12.50 -4.53 -7.78
N THR A 63 -12.62 -5.45 -6.82
CA THR A 63 -12.88 -5.10 -5.41
C THR A 63 -11.80 -4.19 -4.86
N MET A 64 -10.51 -4.49 -5.12
CA MET A 64 -9.41 -3.66 -4.63
C MET A 64 -9.36 -2.28 -5.27
N ARG A 65 -9.84 -2.11 -6.52
CA ARG A 65 -9.93 -0.79 -7.14
C ARG A 65 -10.89 0.11 -6.36
N LEU A 66 -12.08 -0.38 -6.05
CA LEU A 66 -13.11 0.39 -5.34
C LEU A 66 -12.62 0.79 -3.95
N LEU A 67 -12.05 -0.16 -3.20
CA LEU A 67 -11.49 0.12 -1.87
C LEU A 67 -10.33 1.13 -1.91
N ARG A 68 -9.48 1.06 -2.94
CA ARG A 68 -8.38 2.03 -3.10
C ARG A 68 -8.86 3.44 -3.38
N GLU A 69 -9.92 3.58 -4.17
CA GLU A 69 -10.55 4.86 -4.46
C GLU A 69 -11.23 5.42 -3.20
N GLU A 70 -11.93 4.59 -2.43
CA GLU A 70 -12.58 4.97 -1.17
C GLU A 70 -11.57 5.39 -0.08
N LEU A 71 -10.52 4.60 0.12
CA LEU A 71 -9.47 4.87 1.12
C LEU A 71 -8.45 5.93 0.66
N ASP A 72 -8.54 6.36 -0.61
CA ASP A 72 -7.63 7.30 -1.25
C ASP A 72 -6.15 6.89 -1.12
N ILE A 73 -5.87 5.59 -1.21
CA ILE A 73 -4.51 5.02 -1.07
C ILE A 73 -3.80 4.83 -2.43
N GLY A 74 -4.31 5.48 -3.47
CA GLY A 74 -3.77 5.46 -4.81
C GLY A 74 -4.17 4.23 -5.63
N THR A 75 -4.43 4.49 -6.91
CA THR A 75 -4.81 3.50 -7.93
C THR A 75 -3.70 3.36 -8.98
N ILE A 76 -3.71 2.25 -9.72
CA ILE A 76 -2.75 2.01 -10.81
C ILE A 76 -2.79 3.10 -11.89
N THR A 77 -4.00 3.56 -12.24
CA THR A 77 -4.21 4.69 -13.13
C THR A 77 -4.19 5.96 -12.30
N GLY A 78 -3.40 6.96 -12.68
CA GLY A 78 -3.34 8.24 -11.98
C GLY A 78 -4.57 9.10 -12.22
N VAL A 79 -5.70 8.80 -11.58
CA VAL A 79 -6.96 9.57 -11.69
C VAL A 79 -6.76 10.99 -11.14
N PRO A 80 -7.20 12.06 -11.82
CA PRO A 80 -7.16 13.42 -11.28
C PRO A 80 -7.91 13.53 -9.95
N GLY A 81 -7.37 14.29 -8.99
CA GLY A 81 -7.99 14.48 -7.67
C GLY A 81 -7.75 13.36 -6.65
N VAL A 82 -7.30 12.18 -7.08
CA VAL A 82 -6.94 11.06 -6.19
C VAL A 82 -5.50 11.18 -5.72
N ALA A 83 -5.22 10.78 -4.47
CA ALA A 83 -3.90 10.81 -3.89
C ALA A 83 -2.90 9.93 -4.66
N LYS A 84 -1.70 10.49 -4.83
CA LYS A 84 -0.57 9.85 -5.52
C LYS A 84 0.72 10.17 -4.76
N GLY A 85 1.76 9.38 -5.00
CA GLY A 85 3.09 9.64 -4.45
C GLY A 85 3.08 9.72 -2.92
N ILE A 86 3.46 10.87 -2.37
CA ILE A 86 3.61 11.05 -0.91
C ILE A 86 2.26 10.99 -0.18
N ALA A 87 1.19 11.51 -0.77
CA ALA A 87 -0.13 11.55 -0.15
C ALA A 87 -0.69 10.13 0.02
N ALA A 88 -0.61 9.30 -1.03
CA ALA A 88 -1.03 7.90 -0.96
C ALA A 88 -0.19 7.10 0.05
N LYS A 89 1.14 7.30 0.04
CA LYS A 89 2.05 6.63 0.99
C LYS A 89 1.75 7.02 2.44
N ALA A 90 1.41 8.27 2.72
CA ALA A 90 1.02 8.73 4.06
C ALA A 90 -0.23 8.00 4.57
N ARG A 91 -1.26 7.88 3.73
CA ARG A 91 -2.48 7.13 4.07
C ARG A 91 -2.22 5.64 4.24
N ILE A 92 -1.38 5.02 3.39
CA ILE A 92 -0.98 3.61 3.54
C ILE A 92 -0.21 3.38 4.86
N ALA A 93 0.67 4.31 5.24
CA ALA A 93 1.41 4.22 6.50
C ALA A 93 0.46 4.19 7.70
N GLN A 94 -0.57 5.04 7.68
CA GLN A 94 -1.63 5.06 8.70
C GLN A 94 -2.51 3.81 8.65
N LEU A 95 -2.98 3.40 7.47
CA LEU A 95 -3.83 2.22 7.30
C LEU A 95 -3.18 0.93 7.86
N LEU A 96 -1.88 0.76 7.64
CA LEU A 96 -1.15 -0.45 7.99
C LEU A 96 -0.35 -0.34 9.31
N ASP A 97 -0.42 0.80 10.02
CA ASP A 97 0.36 1.08 11.23
C ASP A 97 1.88 0.81 11.04
N ILE A 98 2.42 1.32 9.92
CA ILE A 98 3.84 1.18 9.56
C ILE A 98 4.51 2.52 9.28
N GLU A 99 5.80 2.61 9.56
CA GLU A 99 6.61 3.73 9.10
C GLU A 99 7.05 3.52 7.64
N ILE A 100 6.93 4.58 6.85
CA ILE A 100 7.47 4.63 5.49
C ILE A 100 8.52 5.71 5.43
N ASN A 101 9.78 5.34 5.15
CA ASN A 101 10.93 6.26 5.20
C ASN A 101 10.69 7.60 4.48
N CYS A 102 10.15 7.60 3.25
CA CYS A 102 9.92 8.86 2.54
C CYS A 102 8.85 9.74 3.19
N VAL A 103 7.87 9.14 3.88
CA VAL A 103 6.85 9.88 4.65
C VAL A 103 7.49 10.50 5.90
N GLU A 104 8.31 9.74 6.63
CA GLU A 104 9.02 10.25 7.80
C GLU A 104 10.03 11.35 7.46
N GLN A 105 10.73 11.21 6.34
CA GLN A 105 11.61 12.27 5.83
C GLN A 105 10.82 13.51 5.42
N PHE A 106 9.63 13.35 4.84
CA PHE A 106 8.75 14.46 4.49
C PHE A 106 8.26 15.21 5.74
N LYS A 107 7.80 14.48 6.76
CA LYS A 107 7.40 15.05 8.06
C LYS A 107 8.53 15.86 8.70
N LYS A 108 9.75 15.30 8.76
CA LYS A 108 10.93 15.98 9.29
C LYS A 108 11.26 17.28 8.55
N LYS A 109 11.16 17.30 7.22
CA LYS A 109 11.45 18.49 6.40
C LYS A 109 10.37 19.58 6.48
N THR A 110 9.14 19.21 6.82
CA THR A 110 7.98 20.10 6.85
C THR A 110 7.55 20.50 8.26
N GLY A 111 8.09 19.87 9.31
CA GLY A 111 7.69 20.10 10.69
C GLY A 111 6.32 19.50 11.05
N LEU A 112 5.87 18.48 10.33
CA LEU A 112 4.59 17.80 10.57
C LEU A 112 4.74 16.61 11.54
N HIS A 113 3.72 16.32 12.35
CA HIS A 113 3.77 15.34 13.45
C HIS A 113 2.61 14.31 13.49
N TRP A 114 1.87 14.16 12.39
CA TRP A 114 0.78 13.17 12.27
C TRP A 114 1.28 11.78 11.84
#